data_AF-A0A937FNM0-F1
#
_entry.id   AF-A0A937FNM0-F1
#
_cell.length_a   1.000
_cell.length_b   1.000
_cell.length_c   1.000
_cell.angle_alpha   90.00
_cell.angle_beta   90.00
_cell.angle_gamma   90.00
#
_symmetry.space_group_name_H-M   'P 1'
#
loop_
_entity.id
_entity.type
_entity.pdbx_description
1 polymer ?
#
loop_
_entity_poly.entity_id
_entity_poly.type
_entity_poly.pdbx_seq_one_letter_code
_entity_poly.pdbx_strand_id
1 'polypeptide(L)'
;MSFTPDAQGLLVSGTGQRMDFGRSPRGMIPVLERELGAGRALPLAGCAPGIARQLDWDGLILTFSSERFVGWKTAGESAGQTCA
;
A
#
# COMPACT_ATOMS: atom_id res chain seq x y z
N MET A 1 1.43 -16.16 -1.86
CA MET A 1 1.47 -15.33 -0.64
C MET A 1 0.27 -14.39 -0.68
N SER A 2 -0.34 -14.04 0.45
CA SER A 2 -1.44 -13.06 0.48
C SER A 2 -1.20 -11.99 1.54
N PHE A 3 -1.73 -10.79 1.28
CA PHE A 3 -1.62 -9.65 2.18
C PHE A 3 -3.01 -9.30 2.69
N THR A 4 -3.14 -9.17 4.01
CA THR A 4 -4.39 -8.82 4.67
C THR A 4 -4.23 -7.42 5.26
N PRO A 5 -4.95 -6.42 4.74
CA PRO A 5 -4.90 -5.09 5.31
C PRO A 5 -5.51 -5.05 6.72
N ASP A 6 -4.92 -4.24 7.59
CA ASP A 6 -5.45 -3.97 8.93
C ASP A 6 -5.19 -2.51 9.33
N ALA A 7 -5.62 -2.13 10.54
CA ALA A 7 -5.50 -0.77 11.06
C ALA A 7 -4.04 -0.27 11.19
N GLN A 8 -3.04 -1.14 11.10
CA GLN A 8 -1.62 -0.81 11.27
C GLN A 8 -0.81 -0.94 9.97
N GLY A 9 -1.37 -1.57 8.92
CA GLY A 9 -0.72 -1.70 7.62
C GLY A 9 -1.18 -2.94 6.85
N LEU A 10 -0.24 -3.73 6.35
CA LEU A 10 -0.51 -4.98 5.62
C LEU A 10 0.11 -6.16 6.35
N LEU A 11 -0.71 -7.04 6.91
CA LEU A 11 -0.28 -8.32 7.44
C LEU A 11 0.10 -9.26 6.29
N VAL A 12 1.20 -9.96 6.47
CA VAL A 12 1.67 -10.98 5.55
C VAL A 12 1.13 -12.32 6.05
N SER A 13 0.23 -12.93 5.26
CA SER A 13 -0.44 -14.16 5.65
C SER A 13 0.55 -15.30 5.83
N GLY A 14 0.43 -16.03 6.94
CA GLY A 14 1.26 -17.19 7.24
C GLY A 14 2.62 -16.88 7.86
N THR A 15 3.03 -15.61 8.01
CA THR A 15 4.30 -15.24 8.66
C THR A 15 4.14 -14.45 9.95
N GLY A 16 2.96 -13.85 10.18
CA GLY A 16 2.72 -12.93 11.30
C GLY A 16 3.50 -11.62 11.20
N GLN A 17 4.24 -11.41 10.10
CA GLN A 17 4.94 -10.16 9.86
C GLN A 17 3.99 -9.12 9.28
N ARG A 18 4.26 -7.84 9.56
CA ARG A 18 3.50 -6.72 9.01
C ARG A 18 4.41 -5.79 8.21
N MET A 19 3.85 -5.21 7.16
CA MET A 19 4.36 -3.99 6.56
C MET A 19 3.63 -2.82 7.21
N ASP A 20 4.16 -2.32 8.32
CA ASP A 20 3.57 -1.22 9.08
C ASP A 20 3.62 0.10 8.31
N PHE A 21 2.70 1.02 8.63
CA PHE A 21 2.81 2.41 8.21
C PHE A 21 4.17 3.00 8.62
N GLY A 22 4.77 3.78 7.72
CA GLY A 22 6.11 4.33 7.89
C GLY A 22 7.22 3.51 7.25
N ARG A 23 6.96 2.27 6.82
CA ARG A 23 7.96 1.43 6.14
C ARG A 23 8.32 1.99 4.76
N SER A 24 9.58 1.83 4.35
CA SER A 24 10.07 2.39 3.09
C SER A 24 9.45 1.72 1.86
N PRO A 25 8.93 2.49 0.87
CA PRO A 25 8.45 1.98 -0.40
C PRO A 25 9.51 1.17 -1.16
N ARG A 26 10.79 1.56 -1.03
CA ARG A 26 11.93 0.90 -1.71
C ARG A 26 12.10 -0.56 -1.29
N GLY A 27 11.73 -0.90 -0.05
CA GLY A 27 11.76 -2.28 0.44
C GLY A 27 10.43 -3.01 0.27
N MET A 28 9.30 -2.29 0.31
CA MET A 28 7.97 -2.90 0.18
C MET A 28 7.59 -3.25 -1.25
N ILE A 29 7.73 -2.32 -2.19
CA ILE A 29 7.23 -2.48 -3.56
C ILE A 29 7.86 -3.70 -4.24
N PRO A 30 9.19 -3.94 -4.19
CA PRO A 30 9.76 -5.13 -4.82
C PRO A 30 9.24 -6.45 -4.24
N VAL A 31 8.90 -6.48 -2.94
CA VAL A 31 8.30 -7.66 -2.31
C VAL A 31 6.87 -7.86 -2.83
N LEU A 32 6.07 -6.81 -2.87
CA LEU A 32 4.71 -6.87 -3.42
C LEU A 32 4.72 -7.30 -4.89
N GLU A 33 5.62 -6.73 -5.70
CA GLU A 33 5.74 -7.07 -7.12
C GLU A 33 6.15 -8.53 -7.35
N ARG A 34 7.02 -9.06 -6.49
CA ARG A 34 7.41 -10.47 -6.55
C ARG A 34 6.26 -11.41 -6.20
N GLU A 35 5.42 -11.06 -5.22
CA GLU A 35 4.38 -11.94 -4.70
C GLU A 35 3.03 -11.79 -5.42
N LEU A 36 2.70 -10.58 -5.88
CA LEU A 36 1.41 -10.21 -6.49
C LEU A 36 1.52 -9.84 -7.97
N GLY A 37 2.73 -9.72 -8.51
CA GLY A 37 2.97 -9.16 -9.84
C GLY A 37 3.02 -7.63 -9.85
N ALA A 38 3.26 -7.05 -11.02
CA ALA A 38 3.43 -5.61 -11.17
C ALA A 38 2.17 -4.84 -10.74
N GLY A 39 2.33 -3.87 -9.84
CA GLY A 39 1.24 -2.99 -9.42
C GLY A 39 0.90 -1.99 -10.51
N ARG A 40 -0.40 -1.71 -10.70
CA ARG A 40 -0.86 -0.67 -11.63
C ARG A 40 -0.75 0.70 -10.97
N ALA A 41 -0.02 1.62 -11.60
CA ALA A 41 0.03 3.00 -11.12
C ALA A 41 -1.33 3.70 -11.32
N LEU A 42 -1.81 4.35 -10.26
CA LEU A 42 -3.01 5.18 -10.29
C LEU A 42 -2.66 6.67 -10.34
N PRO A 43 -3.51 7.52 -10.95
CA PRO A 43 -3.34 8.97 -10.92
C PRO A 43 -3.33 9.52 -9.50
N LEU A 44 -2.56 10.59 -9.26
CA LEU A 44 -2.49 11.25 -7.95
C LEU A 44 -3.42 12.46 -7.81
N ALA A 45 -4.30 12.68 -8.79
CA ALA A 45 -5.26 13.77 -8.74
C ALA A 45 -6.19 13.59 -7.52
N GLY A 46 -6.30 14.63 -6.68
CA GLY A 46 -7.10 14.57 -5.45
C GLY A 46 -6.41 13.89 -4.26
N CYS A 47 -5.16 13.45 -4.40
CA CYS A 47 -4.37 13.03 -3.25
C CYS A 47 -3.93 14.23 -2.41
N ALA A 48 -3.81 14.03 -1.10
CA ALA A 48 -3.24 15.02 -0.20
C ALA A 48 -1.78 15.37 -0.58
N PRO A 49 -1.30 16.60 -0.29
CA PRO A 49 0.10 16.95 -0.47
C PRO A 49 1.03 15.96 0.24
N GLY A 50 2.13 15.58 -0.42
CA GLY A 50 3.11 14.63 0.10
C GLY A 50 2.88 13.18 -0.32
N ILE A 51 1.73 12.85 -0.92
CA ILE A 51 1.56 11.56 -1.62
C ILE A 51 2.34 11.61 -2.94
N ALA A 52 3.24 10.65 -3.13
CA ALA A 52 4.12 10.56 -4.28
C ALA A 52 3.78 9.39 -5.22
N ARG A 53 3.04 8.39 -4.73
CA ARG A 53 2.66 7.22 -5.52
C ARG A 53 1.41 6.54 -4.99
N GLN A 54 0.60 6.01 -5.90
CA GLN A 54 -0.49 5.10 -5.61
C GLN A 54 -0.38 3.90 -6.56
N LEU A 55 -0.43 2.69 -6.01
CA LEU A 55 -0.32 1.44 -6.75
C LEU A 55 -1.51 0.54 -6.40
N ASP A 56 -2.07 -0.11 -7.41
CA ASP A 56 -3.23 -0.98 -7.32
C ASP A 56 -2.85 -2.43 -7.68
N TRP A 57 -3.20 -3.35 -6.79
CA TRP A 57 -3.16 -4.80 -7.00
C TRP A 57 -4.57 -5.36 -6.83
N ASP A 58 -5.31 -5.43 -7.93
CA ASP A 58 -6.67 -6.01 -7.99
C ASP A 58 -7.62 -5.47 -6.90
N GLY A 59 -7.60 -4.16 -6.68
CA GLY A 59 -8.44 -3.48 -5.70
C GLY A 59 -7.78 -3.30 -4.33
N LEU A 60 -6.59 -3.85 -4.10
CA LEU A 60 -5.72 -3.44 -3.00
C LEU A 60 -4.88 -2.24 -3.44
N ILE A 61 -5.33 -1.05 -3.06
CA ILE A 61 -4.67 0.20 -3.41
C ILE A 61 -3.76 0.63 -2.26
N LEU A 62 -2.47 0.74 -2.52
CA LEU A 62 -1.49 1.22 -1.56
C LEU A 62 -1.04 2.63 -1.91
N THR A 63 -0.95 3.47 -0.88
CA THR A 63 -0.58 4.87 -0.98
C THR A 63 0.76 5.10 -0.30
N PHE A 64 1.66 5.78 -1.01
CA PHE A 64 3.02 6.04 -0.57
C PHE A 64 3.35 7.53 -0.68
N SER A 65 4.05 8.05 0.33
CA SER A 65 4.88 9.24 0.15
C SER A 65 6.19 8.87 -0.57
N SER A 66 7.06 9.85 -0.79
CA SER A 66 8.40 9.59 -1.34
C SER A 66 9.23 8.63 -0.49
N GLU A 67 8.96 8.57 0.82
CA GLU A 67 9.78 7.85 1.80
C GLU A 67 9.05 6.73 2.54
N ARG A 68 7.71 6.75 2.58
CA ARG A 68 6.93 5.90 3.48
C ARG A 68 5.68 5.33 2.81
N PHE A 69 5.34 4.10 3.16
CA PHE A 69 3.99 3.56 3.06
C PHE A 69 3.11 4.26 4.09
N VAL A 70 2.03 4.89 3.65
CA VAL A 70 1.23 5.77 4.50
C VAL A 70 -0.23 5.39 4.60
N GLY A 71 -0.73 4.53 3.70
CA GLY A 71 -2.12 4.09 3.76
C GLY A 71 -2.48 3.06 2.71
N TRP A 72 -3.61 2.40 2.91
CA TRP A 72 -4.20 1.47 1.97
C TRP A 72 -5.71 1.69 1.84
N LYS A 73 -6.28 1.30 0.71
CA LYS A 73 -7.71 1.32 0.41
C LYS A 73 -8.11 0.04 -0.31
N THR A 74 -9.25 -0.51 0.06
CA THR A 74 -9.97 -1.56 -0.68
C THR A 74 -11.35 -1.02 -1.09
N ALA A 75 -12.23 -1.87 -1.62
CA ALA A 75 -13.58 -1.46 -2.01
C ALA A 75 -14.45 -0.96 -0.85
N GLY A 76 -14.22 -1.45 0.38
CA GLY A 76 -15.06 -1.13 1.54
C GLY A 76 -14.34 -0.48 2.71
N GLU A 77 -13.00 -0.55 2.74
CA GLU A 77 -12.21 -0.14 3.90
C GLU A 77 -10.97 0.63 3.49
N SER A 78 -10.44 1.39 4.43
CA SER A 78 -9.18 2.11 4.28
C SER A 78 -8.56 2.36 5.63
N ALA A 79 -7.23 2.43 5.68
CA ALA A 79 -6.51 2.91 6.85
C ALA A 79 -5.30 3.75 6.44
N GLY A 80 -4.92 4.70 7.31
CA GLY A 80 -3.84 5.65 7.05
C GLY A 80 -4.24 6.79 6.12
N GLN A 81 -3.28 7.31 5.36
CA GLN A 81 -3.49 8.37 4.37
C GLN A 81 -3.79 7.77 3.00
N THR A 82 -5.00 8.00 2.50
CA THR A 82 -5.44 7.57 1.17
C THR A 82 -5.78 8.78 0.31
N CYS A 83 -5.87 8.55 -1.00
CA CYS A 83 -6.46 9.54 -1.92
C CYS A 83 -7.99 9.41 -1.93
N ALA A 84 -8.66 10.50 -2.32
CA ALA A 84 -10.12 10.57 -2.42
C ALA A 84 -10.68 9.49 -3.37
#